data_AF-A0A1G6CDV1-F1
#
_entry.id   AF-A0A1G6CDV1-F1
#
_cell.length_a   1.000
_cell.length_b   1.000
_cell.length_c   1.000
_cell.angle_alpha   90.00
_cell.angle_beta   90.00
_cell.angle_gamma   90.00
#
_symmetry.space_group_name_H-M   'P 1'
#
loop_
_entity.id
_entity.type
_entity.pdbx_description
1 polymer ?
#
loop_
_entity_poly.entity_id
_entity_poly.type
_entity_poly.pdbx_seq_one_letter_code
_entity_poly.pdbx_strand_id
1 'polypeptide(L)'
;MENNRNVNIVLDSEGKDVVLINDIRFKGKRGVDWDAVKEYLFEYVGDVYEISNTKDLVYIGSDLPDEYTGSEYTESLRGGNAKAKANATQGIPELLSIATGKFHRENTAKKHLRDAKYGWYRCDSRFALPVFADDGKVERYNLYHASMLIRHANDNKLYLYDVIDIKKETSNSLSLQGLPDTKPIS
;
A
#
# COMPACT_ATOMS: atom_id res chain seq x y z
N MET A 1 -18.24 -9.23 -6.52
CA MET A 1 -18.30 -7.92 -7.20
C MET A 1 -16.93 -7.70 -7.81
N GLU A 2 -16.82 -7.56 -9.13
CA GLU A 2 -15.54 -7.21 -9.75
C GLU A 2 -15.11 -5.86 -9.20
N ASN A 3 -14.06 -5.87 -8.40
CA ASN A 3 -13.53 -4.68 -7.79
C ASN A 3 -12.81 -3.90 -8.90
N ASN A 4 -13.46 -2.86 -9.43
CA ASN A 4 -13.02 -2.06 -10.60
C ASN A 4 -11.85 -1.12 -10.23
N ARG A 5 -10.83 -1.66 -9.55
CA ARG A 5 -9.63 -0.94 -9.12
C ARG A 5 -8.69 -0.88 -10.33
N ASN A 6 -8.39 0.31 -10.82
CA ASN A 6 -7.45 0.52 -11.92
C ASN A 6 -6.00 0.42 -11.41
N VAL A 7 -5.60 -0.79 -11.04
CA VAL A 7 -4.31 -1.12 -10.42
C VAL A 7 -3.66 -2.25 -11.21
N ASN A 8 -2.39 -2.09 -11.57
CA ASN A 8 -1.62 -3.08 -12.31
C ASN A 8 -0.28 -3.36 -11.62
N ILE A 9 0.29 -4.55 -11.79
CA ILE A 9 1.68 -4.84 -11.41
C ILE A 9 2.53 -4.77 -12.68
N VAL A 10 3.62 -4.01 -12.62
CA VAL A 10 4.55 -3.77 -13.73
C VAL A 10 5.98 -3.92 -13.25
N LEU A 11 6.90 -4.19 -14.17
CA LEU A 11 8.34 -4.23 -13.87
C LEU A 11 8.95 -2.84 -14.11
N ASP A 12 9.80 -2.40 -13.19
CA ASP A 12 10.66 -1.25 -13.43
C ASP A 12 11.86 -1.59 -14.33
N SER A 13 12.71 -0.60 -14.62
CA SER A 13 13.90 -0.77 -15.45
C SER A 13 14.94 -1.75 -14.89
N GLU A 14 14.85 -2.10 -13.61
CA GLU A 14 15.71 -3.06 -12.94
C GLU A 14 15.05 -4.44 -12.82
N GLY A 15 13.86 -4.64 -13.40
CA GLY A 15 13.11 -5.88 -13.32
C GLY A 15 12.46 -6.12 -11.96
N LYS A 16 12.21 -5.07 -11.17
CA LYS A 16 11.53 -5.16 -9.88
C LYS A 16 10.05 -4.83 -10.04
N ASP A 17 9.20 -5.61 -9.38
CA ASP A 17 7.75 -5.37 -9.36
C ASP A 17 7.41 -4.02 -8.71
N VAL A 18 6.45 -3.32 -9.31
CA VAL A 18 5.86 -2.07 -8.84
C VAL A 18 4.36 -2.13 -9.05
N VAL A 19 3.60 -1.76 -8.01
CA VAL A 19 2.15 -1.58 -8.12
C VAL A 19 1.82 -0.21 -8.71
N LEU A 20 1.33 -0.18 -9.93
CA LEU A 20 0.86 1.02 -10.61
C LEU A 20 -0.59 1.31 -10.25
N ILE A 21 -0.83 2.34 -9.44
CA ILE A 21 -2.18 2.77 -9.05
C ILE A 21 -2.55 3.96 -9.93
N ASN A 22 -3.38 3.72 -10.96
CA ASN A 22 -3.62 4.68 -12.03
C ASN A 22 -4.64 5.77 -11.66
N ASP A 23 -5.42 5.55 -10.61
CA ASP A 23 -6.39 6.51 -10.10
C ASP A 23 -5.93 7.12 -8.78
N ILE A 24 -6.03 8.44 -8.68
CA ILE A 24 -5.91 9.12 -7.39
C ILE A 24 -7.33 9.23 -6.81
N ARG A 25 -7.79 8.27 -6.01
CA ARG A 25 -9.11 8.37 -5.36
C ARG A 25 -9.16 9.48 -4.31
N PHE A 26 -8.11 9.61 -3.50
CA PHE A 26 -8.03 10.59 -2.42
C PHE A 26 -7.27 11.84 -2.89
N LYS A 27 -7.97 12.76 -3.58
CA LYS A 27 -7.41 13.96 -4.28
C LYS A 27 -7.37 15.25 -3.44
N GLY A 28 -7.74 15.23 -2.16
CA GLY A 28 -7.98 16.44 -1.38
C GLY A 28 -6.84 17.47 -1.43
N LYS A 29 -7.15 18.70 -1.87
CA LYS A 29 -6.17 19.81 -1.97
C LYS A 29 -5.76 20.37 -0.60
N ARG A 30 -6.64 20.26 0.41
CA ARG A 30 -6.46 20.80 1.78
C ARG A 30 -6.01 19.74 2.80
N GLY A 31 -5.89 18.49 2.38
CA GLY A 31 -5.62 17.34 3.27
C GLY A 31 -6.30 16.07 2.75
N VAL A 32 -5.95 14.95 3.36
CA VAL A 32 -6.62 13.66 3.13
C VAL A 32 -7.84 13.59 4.03
N ASP A 33 -8.97 13.15 3.47
CA ASP A 33 -10.13 12.72 4.23
C ASP A 33 -9.89 11.28 4.71
N TRP A 34 -9.41 11.15 5.95
CA TRP A 34 -9.03 9.86 6.51
C TRP A 34 -10.25 8.99 6.86
N ASP A 35 -11.42 9.57 7.10
CA ASP A 35 -12.65 8.82 7.32
C ASP A 35 -13.06 8.11 6.02
N ALA A 36 -12.98 8.80 4.87
CA ALA A 36 -13.20 8.17 3.57
C ALA A 36 -12.16 7.07 3.23
N VAL A 37 -10.90 7.23 3.67
CA VAL A 37 -9.87 6.18 3.52
C VAL A 37 -10.21 4.97 4.38
N LYS A 38 -10.67 5.21 5.62
CA LYS A 38 -11.08 4.17 6.56
C LYS A 38 -12.28 3.39 6.04
N GLU A 39 -13.30 4.07 5.54
CA GLU A 39 -14.47 3.46 4.89
C GLU A 39 -14.06 2.55 3.73
N TYR A 40 -13.13 3.01 2.88
CA TYR A 40 -12.61 2.22 1.77
C TYR A 40 -11.86 0.95 2.25
N LEU A 41 -11.12 1.03 3.34
CA LEU A 41 -10.40 -0.13 3.90
C LEU A 41 -11.34 -1.20 4.46
N PHE A 42 -12.55 -0.85 4.90
CA PHE A 42 -13.53 -1.84 5.34
C PHE A 42 -13.95 -2.80 4.22
N GLU A 43 -13.82 -2.40 2.94
CA GLU A 43 -14.12 -3.28 1.79
C GLU A 43 -13.19 -4.50 1.73
N TYR A 44 -12.01 -4.45 2.34
CA TYR A 44 -11.05 -5.55 2.36
C TYR A 44 -11.17 -6.44 3.61
N VAL A 45 -11.93 -6.02 4.63
CA VAL A 45 -11.97 -6.73 5.93
C VAL A 45 -12.55 -8.12 5.75
N GLY A 46 -11.80 -9.12 6.21
CA GLY A 46 -12.12 -10.54 6.04
C GLY A 46 -11.43 -11.21 4.85
N ASP A 47 -10.81 -10.44 3.95
CA ASP A 47 -10.04 -10.98 2.84
C ASP A 47 -8.70 -11.60 3.30
N VAL A 48 -8.13 -12.41 2.42
CA VAL A 48 -6.80 -13.01 2.58
C VAL A 48 -6.02 -12.91 1.28
N TYR A 49 -4.75 -12.55 1.37
CA TYR A 49 -3.85 -12.37 0.24
C TYR A 49 -2.56 -13.15 0.46
N GLU A 50 -2.01 -13.78 -0.58
CA GLU A 50 -0.74 -14.50 -0.54
C GLU A 50 0.41 -13.55 -0.92
N ILE A 51 1.50 -13.56 -0.14
CA ILE A 51 2.78 -12.98 -0.57
C ILE A 51 3.45 -13.96 -1.52
N SER A 52 3.62 -13.59 -2.79
CA SER A 52 4.13 -14.51 -3.82
C SER A 52 5.54 -15.04 -3.50
N ASN A 53 6.39 -14.21 -2.87
CA ASN A 53 7.77 -14.54 -2.55
C ASN A 53 7.91 -15.57 -1.41
N THR A 54 7.09 -15.49 -0.37
CA THR A 54 7.21 -16.32 0.84
C THR A 54 6.12 -17.37 0.98
N LYS A 55 5.03 -17.26 0.19
CA LYS A 55 3.82 -18.08 0.29
C LYS A 55 3.04 -17.90 1.60
N ASP A 56 3.34 -16.82 2.32
CA ASP A 56 2.61 -16.45 3.52
C ASP A 56 1.20 -15.95 3.15
N LEU A 57 0.19 -16.46 3.84
CA LEU A 57 -1.18 -15.94 3.77
C LEU A 57 -1.37 -14.83 4.80
N VAL A 58 -1.70 -13.63 4.32
CA VAL A 58 -1.90 -12.41 5.13
C VAL A 58 -3.38 -12.05 5.10
N TYR A 59 -3.99 -12.02 6.28
CA TYR A 59 -5.39 -11.69 6.49
C TYR A 59 -5.57 -10.19 6.70
N ILE A 60 -6.72 -9.67 6.27
CA ILE A 60 -7.14 -8.31 6.57
C ILE A 60 -8.08 -8.33 7.77
N GLY A 61 -7.57 -7.91 8.92
CA GLY A 61 -8.30 -7.82 10.17
C GLY A 61 -9.23 -6.60 10.24
N SER A 62 -10.24 -6.68 11.10
CA SER A 62 -11.17 -5.56 11.34
C SER A 62 -10.52 -4.34 12.00
N ASP A 63 -9.31 -4.51 12.53
CA ASP A 63 -8.48 -3.46 13.13
C ASP A 63 -7.66 -2.68 12.08
N LEU A 64 -7.41 -3.23 10.88
CA LEU A 64 -6.62 -2.54 9.86
C LEU A 64 -7.15 -1.13 9.52
N PRO A 65 -8.46 -0.90 9.31
CA PRO A 65 -8.95 0.44 9.00
C PRO A 65 -8.62 1.48 10.07
N ASP A 66 -8.73 1.09 11.35
CA ASP A 66 -8.38 1.94 12.50
C ASP A 66 -6.87 2.20 12.55
N GLU A 67 -6.06 1.15 12.49
CA GLU A 67 -4.61 1.24 12.58
C GLU A 67 -4.00 2.01 11.41
N TYR A 68 -4.47 1.75 10.19
CA TYR A 68 -3.97 2.41 8.99
C TYR A 68 -4.22 3.93 9.01
N THR A 69 -5.39 4.36 9.50
CA THR A 69 -5.81 5.77 9.45
C THR A 69 -5.49 6.55 10.73
N GLY A 70 -5.35 5.87 11.87
CA GLY A 70 -5.13 6.49 13.18
C GLY A 70 -3.78 6.20 13.84
N SER A 71 -2.83 5.53 13.17
CA SER A 71 -1.50 5.31 13.77
C SER A 71 -0.69 6.60 13.93
N GLU A 72 0.22 6.63 14.92
CA GLU A 72 1.18 7.73 15.10
C GLU A 72 1.95 8.04 13.81
N TYR A 73 2.25 7.00 13.02
CA TYR A 73 2.86 7.17 11.71
C TYR A 73 1.96 7.97 10.78
N THR A 74 0.69 7.59 10.63
CA THR A 74 -0.29 8.30 9.80
C THR A 74 -0.49 9.74 10.25
N GLU A 75 -0.63 9.96 11.56
CA GLU A 75 -0.78 11.30 12.15
C GLU A 75 0.44 12.21 11.92
N SER A 76 1.63 11.64 11.68
CA SER A 76 2.84 12.40 11.37
C SER A 76 2.92 12.84 9.89
N LEU A 77 2.15 12.21 8.99
CA LEU A 77 2.27 12.44 7.55
C LEU A 77 1.70 13.79 7.12
N ARG A 78 2.38 14.45 6.18
CA ARG A 78 1.95 15.74 5.61
C ARG A 78 2.03 15.72 4.09
N GLY A 79 1.21 16.56 3.46
CA GLY A 79 1.26 16.83 2.02
C GLY A 79 1.27 15.56 1.14
N GLY A 80 2.28 15.47 0.27
CA GLY A 80 2.40 14.38 -0.70
C GLY A 80 2.51 12.98 -0.08
N ASN A 81 3.11 12.84 1.10
CA ASN A 81 3.24 11.53 1.75
C ASN A 81 1.92 11.04 2.34
N ALA A 82 1.13 11.93 2.94
CA ALA A 82 -0.22 11.60 3.39
C ALA A 82 -1.10 11.15 2.21
N LYS A 83 -1.03 11.88 1.09
CA LYS A 83 -1.73 11.51 -0.15
C LYS A 83 -1.23 10.17 -0.71
N ALA A 84 0.07 9.91 -0.65
CA ALA A 84 0.64 8.65 -1.12
C ALA A 84 0.12 7.48 -0.29
N LYS A 85 0.14 7.58 1.04
CA LYS A 85 -0.45 6.59 1.94
C LYS A 85 -1.93 6.37 1.64
N ALA A 86 -2.73 7.43 1.63
CA ALA A 86 -4.17 7.32 1.36
C ALA A 86 -4.47 6.54 0.06
N ASN A 87 -3.75 6.84 -1.02
CA ASN A 87 -3.99 6.18 -2.31
C ASN A 87 -3.37 4.79 -2.41
N ALA A 88 -2.38 4.44 -1.58
CA ALA A 88 -1.81 3.09 -1.51
C ALA A 88 -2.84 2.05 -1.05
N THR A 89 -3.89 2.45 -0.32
CA THR A 89 -5.01 1.56 0.05
C THR A 89 -5.68 0.90 -1.14
N GLN A 90 -5.68 1.55 -2.31
CA GLN A 90 -6.23 1.00 -3.56
C GLN A 90 -5.45 -0.22 -4.05
N GLY A 91 -4.17 -0.36 -3.68
CA GLY A 91 -3.29 -1.43 -4.15
C GLY A 91 -2.89 -2.42 -3.07
N ILE A 92 -3.57 -2.50 -1.92
CA ILE A 92 -3.20 -3.42 -0.82
C ILE A 92 -3.05 -4.87 -1.29
N PRO A 93 -3.98 -5.46 -2.06
CA PRO A 93 -3.86 -6.82 -2.56
C PRO A 93 -2.56 -7.04 -3.35
N GLU A 94 -2.28 -6.13 -4.28
CA GLU A 94 -1.11 -6.19 -5.15
C GLU A 94 0.18 -5.91 -4.37
N LEU A 95 0.16 -4.94 -3.45
CA LEU A 95 1.29 -4.59 -2.58
C LEU A 95 1.71 -5.76 -1.70
N LEU A 96 0.75 -6.51 -1.14
CA LEU A 96 1.01 -7.74 -0.40
C LEU A 96 1.56 -8.83 -1.33
N SER A 97 0.95 -9.02 -2.50
CA SER A 97 1.38 -10.04 -3.46
C SER A 97 2.85 -9.90 -3.86
N ILE A 98 3.31 -8.67 -4.10
CA ILE A 98 4.70 -8.39 -4.51
C ILE A 98 5.65 -8.15 -3.34
N ALA A 99 5.19 -8.25 -2.09
CA ALA A 99 6.02 -7.91 -0.94
C ALA A 99 7.24 -8.84 -0.83
N THR A 100 8.39 -8.28 -0.46
CA THR A 100 9.67 -8.99 -0.35
C THR A 100 10.36 -8.67 0.97
N GLY A 101 11.41 -9.40 1.33
CA GLY A 101 12.22 -9.11 2.52
C GLY A 101 11.43 -9.26 3.82
N LYS A 102 11.29 -10.49 4.34
CA LYS A 102 10.58 -10.78 5.60
C LYS A 102 11.50 -10.56 6.80
N PHE A 103 11.45 -9.37 7.40
CA PHE A 103 12.25 -9.04 8.58
C PHE A 103 11.43 -9.19 9.87
N HIS A 104 11.82 -10.17 10.71
CA HIS A 104 11.17 -10.40 12.01
C HIS A 104 11.64 -9.40 13.07
N ARG A 105 10.72 -8.98 13.93
CA ARG A 105 10.99 -8.27 15.18
C ARG A 105 10.13 -8.84 16.29
N GLU A 106 10.76 -9.12 17.42
CA GLU A 106 10.03 -9.52 18.63
C GLU A 106 9.14 -8.38 19.13
N ASN A 107 8.00 -8.75 19.70
CA ASN A 107 7.11 -7.78 20.33
C ASN A 107 7.64 -7.39 21.71
N THR A 108 8.16 -6.18 21.82
CA THR A 108 8.66 -5.61 23.09
C THR A 108 7.62 -4.74 23.80
N ALA A 109 6.45 -4.49 23.19
CA ALA A 109 5.43 -3.59 23.71
C ALA A 109 4.42 -4.34 24.59
N LYS A 110 4.25 -3.88 25.84
CA LYS A 110 3.25 -4.43 26.77
C LYS A 110 1.81 -4.35 26.22
N LYS A 111 1.51 -3.36 25.39
CA LYS A 111 0.17 -3.13 24.82
C LYS A 111 -0.27 -4.16 23.77
N HIS A 112 0.65 -4.96 23.21
CA HIS A 112 0.32 -5.94 22.16
C HIS A 112 0.66 -7.39 22.55
N LEU A 113 0.85 -7.69 23.85
CA LEU A 113 1.29 -9.02 24.31
C LEU A 113 0.37 -10.16 23.88
N ARG A 114 -0.94 -9.89 23.70
CA ARG A 114 -1.91 -10.88 23.20
C ARG A 114 -2.05 -10.83 21.67
N ASP A 115 -2.02 -9.64 21.10
CA ASP A 115 -2.38 -9.43 19.69
C ASP A 115 -1.22 -9.71 18.73
N ALA A 116 0.03 -9.45 19.16
CA ALA A 116 1.26 -9.71 18.41
C ALA A 116 2.13 -10.72 19.17
N LYS A 117 1.53 -11.83 19.62
CA LYS A 117 2.18 -12.82 20.49
C LYS A 117 3.50 -13.35 19.92
N TYR A 118 3.56 -13.56 18.62
CA TYR A 118 4.75 -14.10 17.95
C TYR A 118 5.62 -13.00 17.30
N GLY A 119 5.27 -11.74 17.53
CA GLY A 119 6.00 -10.58 17.03
C GLY A 119 5.42 -10.01 15.75
N TRP A 120 6.31 -9.35 15.02
CA TRP A 120 6.02 -8.54 13.85
C TRP A 120 6.93 -8.93 12.71
N TYR A 121 6.39 -8.84 11.50
CA TYR A 121 7.17 -8.89 10.27
C TYR A 121 7.04 -7.56 9.55
N ARG A 122 8.14 -7.13 8.92
CA ARG A 122 8.10 -6.08 7.90
C ARG A 122 8.47 -6.71 6.58
N CYS A 123 7.65 -6.47 5.57
CA CYS A 123 7.94 -6.82 4.18
C CYS A 123 7.92 -5.54 3.35
N ASP A 124 8.90 -5.35 2.48
CA ASP A 124 9.00 -4.17 1.64
C ASP A 124 8.23 -4.37 0.33
N SER A 125 7.59 -3.32 -0.13
CA SER A 125 6.79 -3.26 -1.35
C SER A 125 6.94 -1.89 -2.00
N ARG A 126 6.48 -1.76 -3.25
CA ARG A 126 6.66 -0.54 -4.05
C ARG A 126 5.40 -0.23 -4.85
N PHE A 127 5.05 1.04 -4.92
CA PHE A 127 3.93 1.52 -5.72
C PHE A 127 4.22 2.85 -6.38
N ALA A 128 3.46 3.12 -7.44
CA ALA A 128 3.59 4.31 -8.24
C ALA A 128 2.25 5.03 -8.37
N LEU A 129 2.28 6.36 -8.22
CA LEU A 129 1.11 7.23 -8.37
C LEU A 129 1.30 8.20 -9.53
N PRO A 130 0.28 8.41 -10.37
CA PRO A 130 0.34 9.34 -11.48
C PRO A 130 0.40 10.79 -10.98
N VAL A 131 1.17 11.58 -11.71
CA VAL A 131 1.14 13.03 -11.67
C VAL A 131 0.49 13.49 -12.96
N PHE A 132 -0.57 14.28 -12.84
CA PHE A 132 -1.31 14.79 -13.98
C PHE A 132 -0.84 16.20 -14.33
N ALA A 133 -0.71 16.47 -15.63
CA ALA A 133 -0.54 17.81 -16.17
C ALA A 133 -1.86 18.59 -16.11
N ASP A 134 -1.80 19.89 -16.44
CA ASP A 134 -2.98 20.78 -16.44
C ASP A 134 -4.06 20.35 -17.43
N ASP A 135 -3.69 19.64 -18.50
CA ASP A 135 -4.62 19.08 -19.49
C ASP A 135 -5.26 17.75 -19.02
N GLY A 136 -4.96 17.30 -17.80
CA GLY A 136 -5.48 16.08 -17.20
C GLY A 136 -4.81 14.80 -17.66
N LYS A 137 -3.77 14.86 -18.51
CA LYS A 137 -3.00 13.68 -18.91
C LYS A 137 -1.94 13.33 -17.88
N VAL A 138 -1.60 12.05 -17.80
CA VAL A 138 -0.50 11.59 -16.95
C VAL A 138 0.82 12.12 -17.52
N GLU A 139 1.49 12.97 -16.76
CA GLU A 139 2.81 13.53 -17.08
C GLU A 139 3.92 12.56 -16.71
N ARG A 140 3.81 11.93 -15.53
CA ARG A 140 4.78 10.96 -14.99
C ARG A 140 4.17 10.13 -13.86
N TYR A 141 4.91 9.14 -13.39
CA TYR A 141 4.63 8.42 -12.15
C TYR A 141 5.68 8.74 -11.08
N ASN A 142 5.21 9.06 -9.87
CA ASN A 142 6.07 9.12 -8.70
C ASN A 142 6.12 7.72 -8.07
N LEU A 143 7.32 7.17 -7.94
CA LEU A 143 7.56 5.88 -7.30
C LEU A 143 7.78 6.03 -5.79
N TYR A 144 7.25 5.08 -5.03
CA TYR A 144 7.30 5.04 -3.57
C TYR A 144 7.68 3.65 -3.10
N HIS A 145 8.59 3.62 -2.13
CA HIS A 145 8.77 2.48 -1.23
C HIS A 145 7.67 2.48 -0.17
N ALA A 146 7.27 1.31 0.32
CA ALA A 146 6.43 1.10 1.49
C ALA A 146 6.84 -0.17 2.24
N SER A 147 6.72 -0.16 3.57
CA SER A 147 6.85 -1.37 4.39
C SER A 147 5.48 -1.83 4.88
N MET A 148 5.12 -3.05 4.52
CA MET A 148 3.93 -3.77 4.99
C MET A 148 4.23 -4.29 6.41
N LEU A 149 3.57 -3.72 7.42
CA LEU A 149 3.71 -4.15 8.81
C LEU A 149 2.70 -5.27 9.09
N ILE A 150 3.21 -6.47 9.33
CA ILE A 150 2.41 -7.69 9.49
C ILE A 150 2.53 -8.17 10.94
N ARG A 151 1.39 -8.35 11.59
CA ARG A 151 1.28 -8.88 12.95
C ARG A 151 1.17 -10.40 12.92
N HIS A 152 1.95 -11.10 13.73
CA HIS A 152 1.78 -12.54 13.94
C HIS A 152 1.01 -12.79 15.24
N ALA A 153 -0.27 -13.09 15.09
CA ALA A 153 -1.23 -13.12 16.17
C ALA A 153 -1.27 -14.46 16.89
N ASN A 154 -1.93 -14.50 18.06
CA ASN A 154 -2.01 -15.68 18.93
C ASN A 154 -2.74 -16.88 18.30
N ASP A 155 -3.58 -16.65 17.29
CA ASP A 155 -4.21 -17.71 16.47
C ASP A 155 -3.26 -18.29 15.41
N ASN A 156 -1.98 -17.90 15.45
CA ASN A 156 -0.92 -18.27 14.53
C ASN A 156 -1.13 -17.79 13.08
N LYS A 157 -1.99 -16.79 12.86
CA LYS A 157 -2.19 -16.15 11.56
C LYS A 157 -1.41 -14.83 11.45
N LEU A 158 -1.15 -14.44 10.21
CA LEU A 158 -0.52 -13.18 9.84
C LEU A 158 -1.60 -12.18 9.44
N TYR A 159 -1.57 -10.99 10.03
CA TYR A 159 -2.53 -9.92 9.72
C TYR A 159 -1.79 -8.69 9.22
N LEU A 160 -2.23 -8.09 8.12
CA LEU A 160 -1.76 -6.76 7.77
C LEU A 160 -2.26 -5.79 8.84
N TYR A 161 -1.34 -5.11 9.51
CA TYR A 161 -1.63 -4.21 10.61
C TYR A 161 -1.55 -2.74 10.18
N ASP A 162 -0.53 -2.38 9.41
CA ASP A 162 -0.39 -1.04 8.84
C ASP A 162 0.52 -1.08 7.60
N VAL A 163 0.49 -0.02 6.79
CA VAL A 163 1.49 0.28 5.75
C VAL A 163 2.24 1.54 6.15
N ILE A 164 3.53 1.36 6.43
CA ILE A 164 4.38 2.37 7.04
C ILE A 164 5.63 2.64 6.21
N ASP A 165 6.46 3.58 6.67
CA ASP A 165 7.76 3.91 6.05
C ASP A 165 7.65 4.24 4.55
N ILE A 166 6.51 4.81 4.14
CA ILE A 166 6.26 5.30 2.79
C ILE A 166 7.20 6.47 2.49
N LYS A 167 8.03 6.28 1.46
CA LYS A 167 9.04 7.23 1.04
C LYS A 167 9.07 7.29 -0.48
N LYS A 168 9.02 8.51 -1.02
CA LYS A 168 9.20 8.74 -2.45
C LYS A 168 10.64 8.39 -2.84
N GLU A 169 10.83 7.60 -3.88
CA GLU A 169 12.14 7.30 -4.43
C GLU A 169 12.62 8.48 -5.27
N THR A 170 13.64 9.20 -4.80
CA THR A 170 14.26 10.33 -5.51
C THR A 170 15.42 9.84 -6.37
N SER A 171 15.15 9.28 -7.56
CA SER A 171 16.12 9.10 -8.67
C SER A 171 15.49 8.57 -9.96
N ASN A 172 14.39 7.80 -9.88
CA ASN A 172 13.81 7.14 -11.06
C ASN A 172 12.38 7.63 -11.29
N SER A 173 12.19 8.62 -12.17
CA SER A 173 10.92 8.69 -12.90
C SER A 173 10.82 7.38 -13.65
N LEU A 174 9.87 6.52 -13.26
CA LEU A 174 9.63 5.22 -13.87
C LEU A 174 9.59 5.35 -15.41
N SER A 175 10.67 4.94 -16.07
CA SER A 175 10.66 4.62 -17.49
C SER A 175 10.02 3.24 -17.64
N LEU A 176 8.69 3.20 -17.51
CA LEU A 176 7.91 1.98 -17.67
C LEU A 176 8.02 1.48 -19.11
N GLN A 177 8.60 0.29 -19.29
CA GLN A 177 8.39 -0.45 -20.52
C GLN A 177 6.94 -0.96 -20.53
N GLY A 178 6.17 -0.59 -21.56
CA GLY A 178 4.85 -1.19 -21.81
C GLY A 178 3.64 -0.49 -21.18
N LEU A 179 3.63 0.85 -21.09
CA LEU A 179 2.35 1.55 -20.91
C LEU A 179 1.40 1.16 -22.06
N PRO A 180 0.14 0.79 -21.78
CA PRO A 180 -0.84 0.59 -22.83
C PRO A 180 -1.02 1.93 -23.56
N ASP A 181 -0.83 1.91 -24.89
CA ASP A 181 -1.08 3.05 -25.76
C ASP A 181 -2.43 3.69 -25.39
N THR A 182 -2.38 4.93 -24.91
CA THR A 182 -3.58 5.76 -24.76
C THR A 182 -4.03 6.18 -26.16
N LYS A 183 -4.55 5.24 -26.94
CA LYS A 183 -5.29 5.60 -28.15
C LYS A 183 -6.53 6.38 -27.72
N PRO A 184 -6.72 7.62 -28.20
CA PRO A 184 -7.95 8.32 -27.97
C PRO A 184 -9.09 7.52 -28.60
N ILE A 185 -10.15 7.27 -27.82
CA ILE A 185 -11.43 6.86 -28.36
C ILE A 185 -11.90 8.03 -29.22
N SER A 186 -11.93 7.82 -30.54
CA SER A 186 -12.54 8.74 -31.52
C SER A 186 -14.05 8.70 -31.41
#